data_AF-A0A085AE72-F1
#
_entry.id   AF-A0A085AE72-F1
#
_cell.length_a   1.000
_cell.length_b   1.000
_cell.length_c   1.000
_cell.angle_alpha   90.00
_cell.angle_beta   90.00
_cell.angle_gamma   90.00
#
_symmetry.space_group_name_H-M   'P 1'
#
loop_
_entity.id
_entity.type
_entity.pdbx_description
1 polymer ?
#
loop_
_entity_poly.entity_id
_entity_poly.type
_entity_poly.pdbx_seq_one_letter_code
_entity_poly.pdbx_strand_id
1 'polypeptide(L)' 'MKKTKAIELAGSKANLARLLNVSKGAVSQWGDEIPELRALQLEKLLANKKSPDTQKA' A
#
# COMPACT_ATOMS: atom_id res chain seq x y z
N MET A 1 -0.64 10.93 -3.77
CA MET A 1 -1.49 9.91 -4.46
C MET A 1 -2.85 9.87 -3.78
N LYS A 2 -3.95 9.79 -4.54
CA LYS A 2 -5.29 9.63 -3.96
C LYS A 2 -5.44 8.29 -3.25
N LYS A 3 -6.10 8.29 -2.08
CA LYS A 3 -6.37 7.09 -1.28
C LYS A 3 -7.19 6.06 -2.03
N THR A 4 -8.20 6.49 -2.77
CA THR A 4 -9.00 5.62 -3.64
C THR A 4 -8.12 4.87 -4.63
N LYS A 5 -7.27 5.59 -5.36
CA LYS A 5 -6.31 4.99 -6.30
C LYS A 5 -5.37 3.99 -5.62
N ALA A 6 -4.85 4.32 -4.43
CA ALA A 6 -4.00 3.40 -3.66
C ALA A 6 -4.73 2.12 -3.26
N ILE A 7 -6.00 2.23 -2.86
CA ILE A 7 -6.86 1.09 -2.51
C ILE A 7 -7.13 0.23 -3.73
N GLU A 8 -7.41 0.83 -4.88
CA GLU A 8 -7.65 0.13 -6.15
C GLU A 8 -6.39 -0.63 -6.60
N LEU A 9 -5.22 0.01 -6.55
CA LEU A 9 -3.94 -0.62 -6.89
C LEU A 9 -3.59 -1.79 -5.95
N ALA A 10 -3.94 -1.69 -4.67
CA ALA A 10 -3.79 -2.76 -3.69
C ALA A 10 -4.91 -3.82 -3.77
N GLY A 11 -5.98 -3.54 -4.53
CA GLY A 11 -7.20 -4.34 -4.66
C GLY A 11 -8.21 -4.17 -3.52
N SER A 12 -7.78 -3.85 -2.29
CA SER A 12 -8.67 -3.63 -1.16
C SER A 12 -8.01 -2.82 -0.05
N LYS A 13 -8.79 -2.11 0.77
CA LYS A 13 -8.28 -1.37 1.93
C LYS A 13 -7.50 -2.28 2.90
N ALA A 14 -7.97 -3.51 3.10
CA ALA A 14 -7.30 -4.50 3.93
C ALA A 14 -5.96 -4.96 3.32
N ASN A 15 -5.90 -5.15 2.01
CA ASN A 15 -4.66 -5.50 1.32
C ASN A 15 -3.67 -4.35 1.32
N LEU A 16 -4.12 -3.12 1.14
CA LEU A 16 -3.28 -1.92 1.25
C LEU A 16 -2.61 -1.84 2.63
N ALA A 17 -3.38 -2.11 3.68
CA ALA A 17 -2.87 -2.16 5.05
C ALA A 17 -1.80 -3.26 5.23
N ARG A 18 -2.05 -4.46 4.69
CA ARG A 18 -1.09 -5.59 4.74
C ARG A 18 0.19 -5.31 3.95
N LEU A 19 0.06 -4.75 2.74
CA LEU A 19 1.20 -4.41 1.88
C LEU A 19 2.12 -3.39 2.53
N LEU A 20 1.53 -2.35 3.13
CA LEU A 20 2.29 -1.27 3.77
C LEU A 20 2.67 -1.57 5.23
N ASN A 21 2.35 -2.78 5.71
CA ASN A 21 2.53 -3.22 7.10
C ASN A 21 1.99 -2.19 8.11
N VAL A 22 0.77 -1.71 7.89
CA VAL A 22 0.06 -0.77 8.76
C VAL A 22 -1.26 -1.35 9.24
N SER A 23 -1.79 -0.76 10.31
CA SER A 23 -3.12 -1.11 10.79
C SER A 23 -4.21 -0.59 9.84
N LYS A 24 -5.35 -1.28 9.77
CA LYS A 24 -6.53 -0.82 9.02
C LYS A 24 -7.01 0.56 9.50
N GLY A 25 -6.83 0.85 10.80
CA GLY A 25 -7.13 2.15 11.40
C GLY A 25 -6.28 3.27 10.78
N ALA A 26 -4.97 3.06 10.61
CA ALA A 26 -4.09 4.02 9.97
C ALA A 26 -4.53 4.35 8.53
N VAL A 27 -4.92 3.34 7.74
CA VAL A 27 -5.43 3.55 6.37
C VAL A 27 -6.74 4.34 6.35
N SER A 28 -7.60 4.17 7.37
CA SER A 28 -8.84 4.93 7.51
C SER A 28 -8.61 6.36 7.98
N GLN A 29 -7.54 6.61 8.76
CA GLN A 29 -7.13 7.93 9.21
C GLN A 29 -6.47 8.76 8.11
N TRP A 30 -6.03 8.14 7.00
CA TRP A 30 -5.61 8.90 5.84
C TRP A 30 -6.79 9.68 5.26
N GLY A 31 -6.53 10.95 4.92
CA GLY A 31 -7.49 11.85 4.30
C GLY A 31 -7.86 11.42 2.87
N ASP A 32 -8.07 12.39 1.99
CA ASP A 32 -8.29 12.11 0.57
C ASP A 32 -7.01 11.59 -0.10
N GLU A 33 -5.87 12.02 0.43
CA GLU A 33 -4.54 11.65 -0.03
C GLU A 33 -3.80 10.77 0.97
N ILE A 34 -3.04 9.82 0.45
CA ILE A 34 -2.13 9.01 1.28
C ILE A 34 -0.82 9.77 1.50
N PRO A 35 -0.13 9.55 2.64
CA PRO A 35 1.18 10.14 2.88
C PRO A 35 2.15 9.77 1.75
N GLU A 36 2.97 10.73 1.32
CA GLU A 36 3.90 10.57 0.19
C GLU A 36 4.82 9.36 0.37
N LEU A 37 5.39 9.19 1.57
CA LEU A 37 6.21 8.04 1.92
C LEU A 37 5.49 6.70 1.66
N ARG A 38 4.18 6.63 1.95
CA ARG A 38 3.38 5.41 1.75
C ARG A 38 3.05 5.18 0.28
N ALA A 39 2.87 6.26 -0.49
CA ALA A 39 2.73 6.17 -1.94
C ALA A 39 3.98 5.56 -2.58
N LEU A 40 5.15 6.10 -2.24
CA LEU A 40 6.43 5.60 -2.76
C LEU A 40 6.69 4.13 -2.36
N GLN A 41 6.34 3.76 -1.13
CA GLN A 41 6.41 2.35 -0.69
C GLN A 41 5.47 1.45 -1.50
N LEU A 42 4.22 1.88 -1.71
CA LEU A 42 3.24 1.12 -2.49
C LEU A 42 3.73 0.93 -3.93
N GLU A 43 4.25 1.97 -4.56
CA GLU A 43 4.79 1.92 -5.93
C GLU A 43 5.97 0.94 -6.02
N LYS A 44 6.89 0.98 -5.05
CA LYS A 44 8.00 0.01 -4.96
C LYS A 44 7.50 -1.42 -4.79
N LEU A 45 6.52 -1.65 -3.91
CA LEU A 45 5.95 -2.98 -3.69
C LEU A 45 5.21 -3.51 -4.93
N LEU A 46 4.50 -2.65 -5.66
CA LEU A 46 3.81 -3.03 -6.89
C LEU A 46 4.80 -3.31 -8.03
N ALA A 47 5.89 -2.55 -8.12
CA ALA A 47 6.99 -2.84 -9.04
C ALA A 47 7.63 -4.19 -8.72
N ASN A 48 7.86 -4.47 -7.43
CA ASN A 48 8.47 -5.73 -7.00
C ASN A 48 7.52 -6.93 -7.11
N LYS A 49 6.20 -6.74 -7.07
CA LYS A 49 5.21 -7.83 -7.26
C LYS A 49 5.27 -8.46 -8.66
N LYS A 50 5.93 -7.82 -9.64
CA LYS A 50 6.24 -8.42 -10.94
C LYS A 50 7.40 -9.42 -10.89
N SER A 51 8.13 -9.51 -9.78
CA SER A 51 9.19 -10.49 -9.58
C SER A 51 8.94 -11.23 -8.25
N PRO A 52 8.59 -12.53 -8.27
CA PRO A 52 8.34 -13.30 -7.07
C PRO A 52 9.65 -13.64 -6.36
N ASP A 53 10.35 -12.64 -5.83
CA ASP A 53 11.62 -12.82 -5.12
C ASP A 53 11.37 -12.74 -3.60
N THR A 54 11.08 -13.92 -3.05
CA THR A 54 11.60 -14.46 -1.78
C THR A 54 12.13 -13.45 -0.75
N GLN A 55 11.39 -13.23 0.33
CA GLN A 55 12.01 -12.87 1.62
C GLN A 55 11.41 -13.73 2.73
N LYS A 56 12.08 -14.85 2.97
CA LYS A 56 12.05 -15.66 4.19
C LYS A 56 13.41 -15.42 4.86
N ALA A 57 13.42 -14.86 6.06
CA ALA A 57 14.54 -14.88 6.99
C ALA A 57 13.98 -15.29 8.35
#